data_AF-A0A1I7RKA6-F1
#
_entry.id   AF-A0A1I7RKA6-F1
#
_cell.length_a   1.000
_cell.length_b   1.000
_cell.length_c   1.000
_cell.angle_alpha   90.00
_cell.angle_beta   90.00
_cell.angle_gamma   90.00
#
_symmetry.space_group_name_H-M   'P 1'
#
loop_
_entity.id
_entity.type
_entity.pdbx_description
1 polymer ?
#
loop_
_entity_poly.entity_id
_entity_poly.type
_entity_poly.pdbx_seq_one_letter_code
_entity_poly.pdbx_strand_id
1 'polypeptide(L)'
;MGILLNTTEFPSDQLLAVYHVYEYAIFVFTFVVVGYTLTVIFMTSAKGLSKYKWYLVHGLVWGICFDAMAGLIGAVTLFPIPCYYGINVSASIGGKLQMVYFFVGVNCAMGKAYATLIQFEYRFQQALPLDSWYRTRLGFLHGKYELTICVVFYCFILLTLYTPWIAYFPNQEDQRSFLSNMDPVVAMVYTRHPNTICFASGLSNLAVNIFAFWMFFYAFSEMTLLVFIHLSIHRQKLKAQTYRLQIMLFWSLTAQMAAFITFFVAPGILFLAGGSCGIRNMPRITVYCFFFFVTHTTVDSFLILYFIKPYRQAVFHVFGRYIDLKGIKIVYPRLYSSTAEATTVTVQGKKERPTPTPPHRNDLYPLCK
;
A
#
# COMPACT_ATOMS: atom_id res chain seq x y z
N MET A 1 -39.87 -10.79 -16.01
CA MET A 1 -38.61 -10.05 -15.72
C MET A 1 -37.60 -11.07 -15.22
N GLY A 2 -36.32 -10.91 -15.55
CA GLY A 2 -35.28 -11.84 -15.07
C GLY A 2 -35.04 -11.69 -13.57
N ILE A 3 -34.75 -12.80 -12.88
CA ILE A 3 -34.40 -12.81 -11.45
C ILE A 3 -33.02 -12.15 -11.30
N LEU A 4 -32.96 -11.01 -10.61
CA LEU A 4 -31.72 -10.26 -10.37
C LEU A 4 -30.89 -10.93 -9.29
N LEU A 5 -31.52 -11.28 -8.16
CA LEU A 5 -30.90 -11.99 -7.04
C LEU A 5 -31.67 -13.24 -6.66
N ASN A 6 -30.95 -14.28 -6.24
CA ASN A 6 -31.52 -15.48 -5.66
C ASN A 6 -31.13 -15.57 -4.17
N THR A 7 -32.07 -15.98 -3.32
CA THR A 7 -31.84 -16.22 -1.88
C THR A 7 -30.67 -17.17 -1.59
N THR A 8 -30.38 -18.10 -2.50
CA THR A 8 -29.27 -19.05 -2.37
C THR A 8 -27.89 -18.41 -2.62
N GLU A 9 -27.84 -17.21 -3.19
CA GLU A 9 -26.61 -16.47 -3.49
C GLU A 9 -26.07 -15.68 -2.28
N PHE A 10 -26.90 -15.49 -1.25
CA PHE A 10 -26.50 -14.79 -0.04
C PHE A 10 -25.53 -15.62 0.81
N PRO A 11 -24.65 -14.97 1.58
CA PRO A 11 -23.86 -15.66 2.60
C PRO A 11 -24.80 -16.23 3.67
N SER A 12 -24.49 -17.43 4.16
CA SER A 12 -25.22 -18.00 5.30
C SER A 12 -24.95 -17.19 6.57
N ASP A 13 -25.87 -17.23 7.54
CA ASP A 13 -25.67 -16.55 8.83
C ASP A 13 -24.39 -17.02 9.53
N GLN A 14 -24.02 -18.31 9.37
CA GLN A 14 -22.74 -18.85 9.86
C GLN A 14 -21.53 -18.20 9.18
N LEU A 15 -21.56 -18.01 7.86
CA LEU A 15 -20.47 -17.36 7.13
C LEU A 15 -20.36 -15.89 7.53
N LEU A 16 -21.48 -15.19 7.71
CA LEU A 16 -21.49 -13.80 8.20
C LEU A 16 -20.94 -13.69 9.63
N ALA A 17 -21.26 -14.64 10.52
CA ALA A 17 -20.71 -14.68 11.87
C ALA A 17 -19.19 -14.90 11.86
N VAL A 18 -18.69 -15.82 11.03
CA VAL A 18 -17.24 -16.03 10.86
C VAL A 18 -16.58 -14.78 10.28
N TYR A 19 -17.21 -14.15 9.29
CA TYR A 19 -16.72 -12.93 8.67
C TYR A 19 -16.57 -11.80 9.69
N HIS A 20 -17.61 -11.56 10.48
CA HIS A 20 -17.61 -10.56 11.55
C HIS A 20 -16.50 -10.81 12.57
N VAL A 21 -16.39 -12.03 13.12
CA VAL A 21 -15.35 -12.38 14.10
C VAL A 21 -13.96 -12.22 13.51
N TYR A 22 -13.77 -12.66 12.26
CA TYR A 22 -12.49 -12.55 11.58
C TYR A 22 -12.06 -11.09 11.39
N GLU A 23 -12.95 -10.20 10.93
CA GLU A 23 -12.61 -8.78 10.70
C GLU A 23 -12.14 -8.08 11.98
N TYR A 24 -12.79 -8.32 13.12
CA TYR A 24 -12.31 -7.74 14.38
C TYR A 24 -11.00 -8.37 14.85
N ALA A 25 -10.88 -9.70 14.77
CA ALA A 25 -9.68 -10.40 15.20
C ALA A 25 -8.46 -9.97 14.38
N ILE A 26 -8.59 -9.92 13.05
CA ILE A 26 -7.52 -9.49 12.15
C ILE A 26 -7.23 -8.01 12.30
N PHE A 27 -8.23 -7.14 12.52
CA PHE A 27 -7.98 -5.72 12.77
C PHE A 27 -7.16 -5.50 14.04
N VAL A 28 -7.50 -6.16 15.15
CA VAL A 28 -6.72 -6.09 16.40
C VAL A 28 -5.30 -6.61 16.18
N PHE A 29 -5.15 -7.73 15.48
CA PHE A 29 -3.84 -8.29 15.15
C PHE A 29 -3.02 -7.33 14.27
N THR A 30 -3.63 -6.78 13.21
CA THR A 30 -3.03 -5.76 12.34
C THR A 30 -2.57 -4.56 13.16
N PHE A 31 -3.40 -4.06 14.07
CA PHE A 31 -3.06 -2.91 14.91
C PHE A 31 -1.79 -3.17 15.73
N VAL A 32 -1.67 -4.36 16.34
CA VAL A 32 -0.48 -4.77 17.10
C VAL A 32 0.75 -4.88 16.18
N VAL A 33 0.62 -5.55 15.03
CA VAL A 33 1.73 -5.76 14.09
C VAL A 33 2.21 -4.44 13.47
N VAL A 34 1.29 -3.56 13.08
CA VAL A 34 1.60 -2.22 12.56
C VAL A 34 2.26 -1.37 13.64
N GLY A 35 1.72 -1.34 14.86
CA GLY A 35 2.32 -0.61 15.99
C GLY A 35 3.75 -1.06 16.28
N TYR A 36 3.99 -2.37 16.28
CA TYR A 36 5.34 -2.93 16.40
C TYR A 36 6.24 -2.52 15.22
N THR A 37 5.73 -2.60 13.99
CA THR A 37 6.47 -2.23 12.78
C THR A 37 6.88 -0.76 12.78
N LEU A 38 5.97 0.14 13.13
CA LEU A 38 6.24 1.57 13.27
C LEU A 38 7.32 1.81 14.34
N THR A 39 7.21 1.14 15.49
CA THR A 39 8.21 1.22 16.56
C THR A 39 9.61 0.85 16.05
N VAL A 40 9.74 -0.25 15.32
CA VAL A 40 11.02 -0.68 14.71
C VAL A 40 11.54 0.34 13.70
N ILE A 41 10.67 0.90 12.84
CA ILE A 41 11.04 1.92 11.86
C ILE A 41 11.62 3.17 12.55
N PHE A 42 11.01 3.61 13.65
CA PHE A 42 11.45 4.79 14.40
C PHE A 42 12.73 4.54 15.20
N MET A 43 12.87 3.38 15.84
CA MET A 43 14.08 3.02 16.62
C MET A 43 15.33 2.86 15.75
N THR A 44 15.17 2.43 14.50
CA THR A 44 16.31 2.11 13.64
C THR A 44 16.91 3.36 13.00
N SER A 45 17.96 3.96 13.55
CA SER A 45 18.59 5.15 12.93
C SER A 45 19.34 4.80 11.64
N ALA A 46 18.78 5.19 10.48
CA ALA A 46 19.42 5.05 9.18
C ALA A 46 19.30 6.37 8.41
N LYS A 47 20.32 7.24 8.54
CA LYS A 47 20.33 8.59 7.94
C LYS A 47 20.00 8.57 6.44
N GLY A 48 20.51 7.57 5.70
CA GLY A 48 20.25 7.41 4.25
C GLY A 48 18.86 6.93 3.87
N LEU A 49 18.01 6.53 4.84
CA LEU A 49 16.66 6.03 4.61
C LEU A 49 15.56 6.96 5.14
N SER A 50 15.90 8.15 5.67
CA SER A 50 14.94 9.01 6.36
C SER A 50 13.70 9.35 5.53
N LYS A 51 13.86 9.72 4.24
CA LYS A 51 12.72 9.98 3.35
C LYS A 51 11.89 8.73 3.09
N TYR A 52 12.54 7.61 2.79
CA TYR A 52 11.85 6.35 2.52
C TYR A 52 11.03 5.86 3.72
N LYS A 53 11.52 6.07 4.94
CA LYS A 53 10.76 5.79 6.17
C LYS A 53 9.43 6.51 6.20
N TRP A 54 9.41 7.79 5.80
CA TRP A 54 8.18 8.57 5.79
C TRP A 54 7.15 7.97 4.83
N TYR A 55 7.59 7.54 3.63
CA TYR A 55 6.70 6.86 2.68
C TYR A 55 6.18 5.51 3.19
N LEU A 56 7.01 4.73 3.89
CA LEU A 56 6.56 3.49 4.53
C LEU A 56 5.52 3.76 5.63
N VAL A 57 5.79 4.71 6.52
CA VAL A 57 4.86 5.11 7.59
C VAL A 57 3.55 5.61 7.01
N HIS A 58 3.61 6.48 6.00
CA HIS A 58 2.43 6.98 5.30
C HIS A 58 1.60 5.83 4.70
N GLY A 59 2.24 4.85 4.06
CA GLY A 59 1.55 3.67 3.53
C GLY A 59 0.91 2.79 4.61
N LEU A 60 1.55 2.63 5.77
CA LEU A 60 0.99 1.89 6.91
C LEU A 60 -0.18 2.62 7.56
N VAL A 61 -0.11 3.95 7.69
CA VAL A 61 -1.21 4.77 8.23
C VAL A 61 -2.45 4.69 7.34
N TRP A 62 -2.29 4.78 6.02
CA TRP A 62 -3.42 4.60 5.12
C TRP A 62 -3.99 3.18 5.13
N GLY A 63 -3.11 2.17 5.21
CA GLY A 63 -3.52 0.76 5.33
C GLY A 63 -4.36 0.51 6.59
N ILE A 64 -3.91 0.98 7.76
CA ILE A 64 -4.66 0.79 9.01
C ILE A 64 -5.97 1.59 9.04
N CYS A 65 -6.00 2.78 8.45
CA CYS A 65 -7.24 3.54 8.29
C CYS A 65 -8.23 2.79 7.39
N PHE A 66 -7.76 2.18 6.29
CA PHE A 66 -8.61 1.36 5.44
C PHE A 66 -9.13 0.12 6.19
N ASP A 67 -8.28 -0.62 6.90
CA ASP A 67 -8.70 -1.79 7.66
C ASP A 67 -9.69 -1.44 8.77
N ALA A 68 -9.52 -0.28 9.43
CA ALA A 68 -10.47 0.24 10.40
C ALA A 68 -11.83 0.52 9.74
N MET A 69 -11.85 1.19 8.59
CA MET A 69 -13.10 1.46 7.88
C MET A 69 -13.76 0.19 7.34
N ALA A 70 -12.98 -0.77 6.83
CA ALA A 70 -13.47 -2.08 6.41
C ALA A 70 -14.13 -2.79 7.59
N GLY A 71 -13.45 -2.88 8.74
CA GLY A 71 -13.98 -3.48 9.96
C GLY A 71 -15.18 -2.72 10.56
N LEU A 72 -15.29 -1.40 10.38
CA LEU A 72 -16.48 -0.64 10.81
C LEU A 72 -17.68 -0.89 9.88
N ILE A 73 -17.44 -1.07 8.59
CA ILE A 73 -18.49 -1.23 7.60
C ILE A 73 -18.95 -2.69 7.48
N GLY A 74 -18.03 -3.66 7.39
CA GLY A 74 -18.37 -5.07 7.12
C GLY A 74 -19.25 -5.19 5.87
N ALA A 75 -18.76 -4.67 4.75
CA ALA A 75 -19.59 -4.52 3.56
C ALA A 75 -19.93 -5.88 2.91
N VAL A 76 -21.19 -6.07 2.56
CA VAL A 76 -21.66 -7.18 1.72
C VAL A 76 -22.35 -6.56 0.50
N THR A 77 -21.73 -6.71 -0.67
CA THR A 77 -22.32 -6.17 -1.90
C THR A 77 -23.41 -7.06 -2.47
N LEU A 78 -24.29 -6.46 -3.25
CA LEU A 78 -25.46 -7.07 -3.85
C LEU A 78 -25.34 -7.19 -5.37
N PHE A 79 -24.11 -7.26 -5.90
CA PHE A 79 -23.89 -7.36 -7.34
C PHE A 79 -24.70 -8.52 -7.95
N PRO A 80 -25.31 -8.32 -9.14
CA PRO A 80 -25.08 -7.23 -10.09
C PRO A 80 -25.78 -5.91 -9.74
N ILE A 81 -26.57 -5.87 -8.67
CA ILE A 81 -27.18 -4.63 -8.20
C ILE A 81 -26.07 -3.79 -7.54
N PRO A 82 -25.83 -2.53 -7.96
CA PRO A 82 -24.75 -1.70 -7.48
C PRO A 82 -25.06 -1.13 -6.08
N CYS A 83 -25.35 -2.01 -5.13
CA CYS A 83 -25.66 -1.69 -3.75
C CYS A 83 -24.87 -2.59 -2.80
N TYR A 84 -24.75 -2.16 -1.55
CA TYR A 84 -24.18 -2.96 -0.47
C TYR A 84 -24.93 -2.66 0.83
N TYR A 85 -24.94 -3.62 1.75
CA TYR A 85 -25.30 -3.38 3.14
C TYR A 85 -24.11 -3.67 4.03
N GLY A 86 -24.08 -3.07 5.20
CA GLY A 86 -23.04 -3.32 6.18
C GLY A 86 -23.56 -4.15 7.35
N ILE A 87 -22.72 -5.06 7.87
CA ILE A 87 -23.08 -5.99 8.95
C ILE A 87 -22.45 -5.64 10.30
N ASN A 88 -21.50 -4.71 10.34
CA ASN A 88 -20.79 -4.33 11.57
C ASN A 88 -21.43 -3.09 12.20
N VAL A 89 -20.62 -2.11 12.62
CA VAL A 89 -21.13 -0.85 13.21
C VAL A 89 -22.06 -0.13 12.23
N SER A 90 -21.81 -0.24 10.93
CA SER A 90 -22.70 0.26 9.88
C SER A 90 -24.11 -0.36 9.87
N ALA A 91 -24.35 -1.50 10.50
CA ALA A 91 -25.66 -2.13 10.59
C ALA A 91 -26.65 -1.29 11.40
N SER A 92 -26.15 -0.56 12.41
CA SER A 92 -26.95 0.34 13.26
C SER A 92 -26.98 1.78 12.73
N ILE A 93 -26.20 2.09 11.70
CA ILE A 93 -26.08 3.43 11.13
C ILE A 93 -26.87 3.49 9.82
N GLY A 94 -27.90 4.34 9.79
CA GLY A 94 -28.71 4.58 8.60
C GLY A 94 -28.31 5.81 7.77
N GLY A 95 -28.67 5.79 6.49
CA GLY A 95 -28.75 6.97 5.65
C GLY A 95 -27.40 7.65 5.36
N LYS A 96 -27.33 8.97 5.56
CA LYS A 96 -26.19 9.82 5.18
C LYS A 96 -24.89 9.44 5.89
N LEU A 97 -24.96 8.99 7.15
CA LEU A 97 -23.75 8.69 7.92
C LEU A 97 -23.02 7.47 7.37
N GLN A 98 -23.75 6.44 6.95
CA GLN A 98 -23.13 5.26 6.33
C GLN A 98 -22.51 5.59 4.96
N MET A 99 -23.09 6.55 4.21
CA MET A 99 -22.44 7.07 2.99
C MET A 99 -21.10 7.74 3.31
N VAL A 100 -21.04 8.54 4.38
CA VAL A 100 -19.79 9.17 4.83
C VAL A 100 -18.75 8.09 5.17
N TYR A 101 -19.12 7.06 5.93
CA TYR A 101 -18.21 5.97 6.27
C TYR A 101 -17.66 5.30 5.01
N PHE A 102 -18.52 5.01 4.05
CA PHE A 102 -18.12 4.40 2.80
C PHE A 102 -17.13 5.25 2.00
N PHE A 103 -17.41 6.55 1.84
CA PHE A 103 -16.48 7.45 1.13
C PHE A 103 -15.16 7.62 1.87
N VAL A 104 -15.18 7.66 3.21
CA VAL A 104 -13.94 7.65 4.01
C VAL A 104 -13.16 6.35 3.76
N GLY A 105 -13.81 5.19 3.75
CA GLY A 105 -13.18 3.91 3.44
C GLY A 105 -12.55 3.87 2.04
N VAL A 106 -13.28 4.32 1.02
CA VAL A 106 -12.76 4.45 -0.35
C VAL A 106 -11.57 5.42 -0.40
N ASN A 107 -11.66 6.56 0.28
CA ASN A 107 -10.55 7.50 0.38
C ASN A 107 -9.31 6.85 1.03
N CYS A 108 -9.48 6.05 2.08
CA CYS A 108 -8.39 5.32 2.71
C CYS A 108 -7.74 4.30 1.76
N ALA A 109 -8.54 3.55 1.01
CA ALA A 109 -8.06 2.65 -0.04
C ALA A 109 -7.23 3.40 -1.10
N MET A 110 -7.72 4.55 -1.56
CA MET A 110 -7.01 5.40 -2.51
C MET A 110 -5.72 5.97 -1.93
N GLY A 111 -5.75 6.43 -0.67
CA GLY A 111 -4.57 6.91 0.04
C GLY A 111 -3.50 5.83 0.17
N LYS A 112 -3.90 4.58 0.38
CA LYS A 112 -3.00 3.43 0.40
C LYS A 112 -2.35 3.18 -0.97
N ALA A 113 -3.15 3.11 -2.04
CA ALA A 113 -2.62 2.96 -3.41
C ALA A 113 -1.68 4.12 -3.78
N TYR A 114 -2.07 5.34 -3.42
CA TYR A 114 -1.27 6.54 -3.65
C TYR A 114 0.05 6.52 -2.87
N ALA A 115 0.04 6.08 -1.62
CA ALA A 115 1.26 5.93 -0.83
C ALA A 115 2.23 4.91 -1.44
N THR A 116 1.71 3.81 -2.00
CA THR A 116 2.50 2.84 -2.75
C THR A 116 3.12 3.47 -4.01
N LEU A 117 2.34 4.25 -4.77
CA LEU A 117 2.84 4.95 -5.96
C LEU A 117 3.99 5.90 -5.64
N ILE A 118 3.91 6.65 -4.54
CA ILE A 118 5.02 7.53 -4.13
C ILE A 118 6.26 6.70 -3.75
N GLN A 119 6.09 5.53 -3.11
CA GLN A 119 7.24 4.65 -2.82
C GLN A 119 7.92 4.18 -4.12
N PHE A 120 7.12 3.87 -5.14
CA PHE A 120 7.60 3.48 -6.46
C PHE A 120 8.33 4.60 -7.18
N GLU A 121 7.74 5.78 -7.23
CA GLU A 121 8.29 6.96 -7.89
C GLU A 121 9.62 7.39 -7.23
N TYR A 122 9.65 7.45 -5.90
CA TYR A 122 10.89 7.70 -5.15
C TYR A 122 11.99 6.69 -5.48
N ARG A 123 11.64 5.40 -5.61
CA ARG A 123 12.61 4.34 -5.92
C ARG A 123 13.09 4.38 -7.35
N PHE A 124 12.18 4.65 -8.28
CA PHE A 124 12.50 4.88 -9.68
C PHE A 124 13.55 5.97 -9.83
N GLN A 125 13.38 7.10 -9.14
CA GLN A 125 14.33 8.19 -9.19
C GLN A 125 15.71 7.85 -8.62
N GLN A 126 15.74 7.09 -7.53
CA GLN A 126 17.00 6.63 -6.96
C GLN A 126 17.73 5.65 -7.87
N ALA A 127 16.98 4.89 -8.67
CA ALA A 127 17.50 3.97 -9.66
C ALA A 127 17.89 4.65 -10.98
N LEU A 128 17.62 5.94 -11.19
CA LEU A 128 17.95 6.68 -12.41
C LEU A 128 19.30 7.41 -12.32
N PRO A 129 20.05 7.51 -13.44
CA PRO A 129 21.35 8.15 -13.43
C PRO A 129 21.16 9.67 -13.29
N LEU A 130 22.17 10.35 -12.75
CA LEU A 130 22.08 11.78 -12.40
C LEU A 130 21.81 12.68 -13.61
N ASP A 131 22.31 12.28 -14.78
CA ASP A 131 22.17 12.93 -16.08
C ASP A 131 20.90 12.51 -16.83
N SER A 132 20.06 11.65 -16.25
CA SER A 132 18.80 11.27 -16.91
C SER A 132 17.92 12.48 -17.21
N TRP A 133 17.23 12.42 -18.35
CA TRP A 133 16.26 13.45 -18.75
C TRP A 133 15.22 13.69 -17.66
N TYR A 134 14.73 12.62 -17.03
CA TYR A 134 13.76 12.70 -15.94
C TYR A 134 14.30 13.50 -14.76
N ARG A 135 15.50 13.19 -14.22
CA ARG A 135 16.06 13.94 -13.09
C ARG A 135 16.41 15.38 -13.45
N THR A 136 16.86 15.62 -14.69
CA THR A 136 17.21 16.96 -15.15
C THR A 136 15.98 17.85 -15.34
N ARG A 137 14.91 17.33 -15.96
CA ARG A 137 13.70 18.09 -16.28
C ARG A 137 12.70 18.14 -15.13
N LEU A 138 12.55 17.05 -14.38
CA LEU A 138 11.62 16.93 -13.27
C LEU A 138 12.32 17.01 -11.90
N GLY A 139 13.58 17.45 -11.88
CA GLY A 139 14.33 17.69 -10.64
C GLY A 139 13.65 18.72 -9.73
N PHE A 140 12.93 19.69 -10.30
CA PHE A 140 12.18 20.69 -9.55
C PHE A 140 11.01 20.10 -8.74
N LEU A 141 10.52 18.90 -9.12
CA LEU A 141 9.51 18.20 -8.34
C LEU A 141 10.06 17.76 -6.98
N HIS A 142 11.38 17.77 -6.79
CA HIS A 142 12.07 17.28 -5.61
C HIS A 142 12.58 18.43 -4.76
N GLY A 143 12.47 18.30 -3.44
CA GLY A 143 12.93 19.32 -2.49
C GLY A 143 11.76 20.07 -1.87
N LYS A 144 11.73 21.40 -2.00
CA LYS A 144 10.76 22.25 -1.27
C LYS A 144 9.30 22.05 -1.75
N TYR A 145 9.11 21.70 -3.02
CA TYR A 145 7.77 21.55 -3.63
C TYR A 145 7.24 20.11 -3.65
N GLU A 146 8.06 19.14 -3.24
CA GLU A 146 7.75 17.69 -3.30
C GLU A 146 6.40 17.39 -2.63
N LEU A 147 6.21 17.86 -1.39
CA LEU A 147 4.95 17.67 -0.65
C LEU A 147 3.76 18.33 -1.37
N THR A 148 3.93 19.57 -1.85
CA THR A 148 2.85 20.31 -2.54
C THR A 148 2.41 19.59 -3.81
N ILE A 149 3.36 19.10 -4.61
CA ILE A 149 3.08 18.35 -5.83
C ILE A 149 2.38 17.04 -5.50
N CYS A 150 2.85 16.32 -4.47
CA CYS A 150 2.18 15.11 -4.01
C CYS A 150 0.72 15.40 -3.63
N VAL A 151 0.45 16.44 -2.84
CA VAL A 151 -0.91 16.83 -2.43
C VAL A 151 -1.75 17.22 -3.65
N VAL A 152 -1.24 18.05 -4.56
CA VAL A 152 -1.98 18.45 -5.77
C VAL A 152 -2.30 17.25 -6.65
N PHE A 153 -1.35 16.34 -6.84
CA PHE A 153 -1.55 15.14 -7.63
C PHE A 153 -2.55 14.18 -6.97
N TYR A 154 -2.51 14.03 -5.64
CA TYR A 154 -3.51 13.27 -4.90
C TYR A 154 -4.91 13.89 -5.03
N CYS A 155 -5.04 15.20 -4.89
CA CYS A 155 -6.30 15.93 -5.10
C CYS A 155 -6.82 15.76 -6.54
N PHE A 156 -5.93 15.74 -7.54
CA PHE A 156 -6.30 15.47 -8.93
C PHE A 156 -6.88 14.05 -9.10
N ILE A 157 -6.23 13.03 -8.53
CA ILE A 157 -6.73 11.64 -8.53
C ILE A 157 -8.09 11.55 -7.81
N LEU A 158 -8.24 12.23 -6.68
CA LEU A 158 -9.53 12.30 -5.98
C LEU A 158 -10.60 12.93 -6.89
N LEU A 159 -10.32 14.07 -7.50
CA LEU A 159 -11.29 14.75 -8.36
C LEU A 159 -11.73 13.86 -9.52
N THR A 160 -10.81 13.18 -10.21
CA THR A 160 -11.14 12.33 -11.37
C THR A 160 -11.97 11.10 -10.98
N LEU A 161 -11.75 10.52 -9.80
CA LEU A 161 -12.50 9.35 -9.32
C LEU A 161 -13.83 9.71 -8.68
N TYR A 162 -13.91 10.81 -7.93
CA TYR A 162 -15.15 11.23 -7.25
C TYR A 162 -16.13 11.94 -8.17
N THR A 163 -15.66 12.67 -9.19
CA THR A 163 -16.55 13.37 -10.14
C THR A 163 -17.61 12.45 -10.78
N PRO A 164 -17.26 11.30 -11.40
CA PRO A 164 -18.27 10.42 -11.97
C PRO A 164 -19.20 9.87 -10.87
N TRP A 165 -18.68 9.58 -9.68
CA TRP A 165 -19.51 9.09 -8.60
C TRP A 165 -20.57 10.09 -8.18
N ILE A 166 -20.17 11.33 -7.92
CA ILE A 166 -21.07 12.41 -7.52
C ILE A 166 -22.10 12.69 -8.62
N ALA A 167 -21.69 12.65 -9.89
CA ALA A 167 -22.57 12.88 -11.03
C ALA A 167 -23.61 11.76 -11.22
N TYR A 168 -23.28 10.51 -10.88
CA TYR A 168 -24.14 9.34 -11.06
C TYR A 168 -24.73 8.79 -9.75
N PHE A 169 -24.59 9.51 -8.64
CA PHE A 169 -25.07 9.07 -7.34
C PHE A 169 -26.60 9.12 -7.31
N PRO A 170 -27.30 7.97 -7.11
CA PRO A 170 -28.75 7.95 -7.19
C PRO A 170 -29.39 8.51 -5.91
N ASN A 171 -30.60 9.07 -6.06
CA ASN A 171 -31.51 9.22 -4.93
C ASN A 171 -31.82 7.82 -4.38
N GLN A 172 -31.48 7.59 -3.11
CA GLN A 172 -31.60 6.26 -2.51
C GLN A 172 -33.05 5.80 -2.36
N GLU A 173 -33.99 6.71 -2.11
CA GLU A 173 -35.39 6.35 -1.93
C GLU A 173 -36.01 5.89 -3.25
N ASP A 174 -35.80 6.67 -4.31
CA ASP A 174 -36.25 6.36 -5.67
C ASP A 174 -35.62 5.04 -6.16
N GLN A 175 -34.31 4.87 -5.94
CA GLN A 175 -33.58 3.67 -6.34
C GLN A 175 -34.06 2.42 -5.58
N ARG A 176 -34.30 2.52 -4.27
CA ARG A 176 -34.82 1.41 -3.45
C ARG A 176 -36.23 1.03 -3.89
N SER A 177 -37.10 2.01 -4.13
CA SER A 177 -38.45 1.74 -4.62
C SER A 177 -38.42 1.06 -5.99
N PHE A 178 -37.60 1.57 -6.91
CA PHE A 178 -37.42 1.00 -8.24
C PHE A 178 -36.95 -0.46 -8.18
N LEU A 179 -35.89 -0.75 -7.42
CA LEU A 179 -35.32 -2.09 -7.30
C LEU A 179 -36.24 -3.07 -6.54
N SER A 180 -36.95 -2.60 -5.52
CA SER A 180 -37.93 -3.42 -4.78
C SER A 180 -39.09 -3.86 -5.67
N ASN A 181 -39.53 -3.00 -6.58
CA ASN A 181 -40.60 -3.30 -7.53
C ASN A 181 -40.14 -4.26 -8.64
N MET A 182 -38.84 -4.34 -8.90
CA MET A 182 -38.28 -5.24 -9.92
C MET A 182 -38.07 -6.67 -9.43
N ASP A 183 -37.63 -6.85 -8.18
CA ASP A 183 -37.30 -8.17 -7.64
C ASP A 183 -37.73 -8.29 -6.15
N PRO A 184 -38.64 -9.22 -5.81
CA PRO A 184 -39.10 -9.40 -4.43
C PRO A 184 -37.98 -9.83 -3.46
N VAL A 185 -36.92 -10.49 -3.95
CA VAL A 185 -35.76 -10.83 -3.12
C VAL A 185 -35.03 -9.58 -2.67
N VAL A 186 -34.94 -8.56 -3.54
CA VAL A 186 -34.33 -7.28 -3.21
C VAL A 186 -35.17 -6.51 -2.20
N ALA A 187 -36.50 -6.53 -2.35
CA ALA A 187 -37.41 -5.94 -1.36
C ALA A 187 -37.24 -6.58 0.03
N MET A 188 -37.06 -7.90 0.10
CA MET A 188 -36.75 -8.63 1.33
C MET A 188 -35.42 -8.15 1.95
N VAL A 189 -34.38 -7.96 1.13
CA VAL A 189 -33.08 -7.44 1.60
C VAL A 189 -33.23 -6.05 2.21
N TYR A 190 -33.95 -5.13 1.56
CA TYR A 190 -34.17 -3.79 2.13
C TYR A 190 -34.97 -3.80 3.42
N THR A 191 -35.90 -4.74 3.56
CA THR A 191 -36.66 -4.92 4.80
C THR A 191 -35.75 -5.43 5.92
N ARG A 192 -34.85 -6.38 5.62
CA ARG A 192 -33.88 -6.95 6.60
C ARG A 192 -32.71 -6.00 6.89
N HIS A 193 -32.31 -5.19 5.91
CA HIS A 193 -31.14 -4.31 5.94
C HIS A 193 -31.53 -2.91 5.43
N PRO A 194 -32.23 -2.10 6.24
CA PRO A 194 -32.66 -0.74 5.86
C PRO A 194 -31.48 0.23 5.63
N ASN A 195 -30.27 -0.17 6.03
CA ASN A 195 -29.00 0.50 5.78
C ASN A 195 -28.38 0.12 4.42
N THR A 196 -29.11 -0.48 3.49
CA THR A 196 -28.52 -0.79 2.17
C THR A 196 -28.30 0.49 1.35
N ILE A 197 -27.08 0.75 0.88
CA ILE A 197 -26.75 1.91 0.05
C ILE A 197 -26.44 1.46 -1.37
N CYS A 198 -26.98 2.19 -2.35
CA CYS A 198 -26.70 2.02 -3.76
C CYS A 198 -25.76 3.11 -4.28
N PHE A 199 -24.70 2.71 -4.99
CA PHE A 199 -23.68 3.61 -5.52
C PHE A 199 -23.86 3.96 -7.00
N ALA A 200 -24.81 3.33 -7.70
CA ALA A 200 -25.20 3.71 -9.06
C ALA A 200 -26.71 3.58 -9.28
N SER A 201 -27.24 4.38 -10.22
CA SER A 201 -28.66 4.37 -10.60
C SER A 201 -29.02 3.18 -11.49
N GLY A 202 -30.20 2.62 -11.28
CA GLY A 202 -30.71 1.44 -11.98
C GLY A 202 -29.78 0.23 -11.88
N LEU A 203 -29.47 -0.36 -13.03
CA LEU A 203 -28.52 -1.47 -13.18
C LEU A 203 -27.21 -1.02 -13.88
N SER A 204 -26.95 0.29 -13.90
CA SER A 204 -25.76 0.81 -14.57
C SER A 204 -24.50 0.46 -13.80
N ASN A 205 -23.60 -0.28 -14.44
CA ASN A 205 -22.29 -0.62 -13.89
C ASN A 205 -21.17 0.33 -14.36
N LEU A 206 -21.52 1.47 -14.97
CA LEU A 206 -20.52 2.39 -15.56
C LEU A 206 -19.50 2.87 -14.52
N ALA A 207 -19.95 3.37 -13.37
CA ALA A 207 -19.06 3.88 -12.33
C ALA A 207 -18.11 2.77 -11.83
N VAL A 208 -18.66 1.58 -11.58
CA VAL A 208 -17.91 0.39 -11.15
C VAL A 208 -16.85 -0.01 -12.18
N ASN A 209 -17.22 -0.01 -13.45
CA ASN A 209 -16.30 -0.32 -14.55
C ASN A 209 -15.17 0.70 -14.67
N ILE A 210 -15.46 1.99 -14.46
CA ILE A 210 -14.44 3.05 -14.42
C ILE A 210 -13.46 2.79 -13.28
N PHE A 211 -13.94 2.46 -12.07
CA PHE A 211 -13.07 2.12 -10.94
C PHE A 211 -12.24 0.86 -11.20
N ALA A 212 -12.85 -0.20 -11.75
CA ALA A 212 -12.14 -1.42 -12.10
C ALA A 212 -11.04 -1.16 -13.14
N PHE A 213 -11.34 -0.33 -14.15
CA PHE A 213 -10.36 0.10 -15.15
C PHE A 213 -9.20 0.89 -14.53
N TRP A 214 -9.48 1.82 -13.61
CA TRP A 214 -8.44 2.56 -12.88
C TRP A 214 -7.57 1.64 -12.02
N MET A 215 -8.15 0.65 -11.34
CA MET A 215 -7.37 -0.32 -10.57
C MET A 215 -6.47 -1.18 -11.47
N PHE A 216 -6.98 -1.61 -12.63
CA PHE A 216 -6.18 -2.33 -13.61
C PHE A 216 -5.03 -1.46 -14.14
N PHE A 217 -5.32 -0.23 -14.55
CA PHE A 217 -4.32 0.72 -15.03
C PHE A 217 -3.27 1.02 -13.96
N TYR A 218 -3.68 1.20 -12.71
CA TYR A 218 -2.80 1.36 -11.57
C TYR A 218 -1.83 0.18 -11.46
N ALA A 219 -2.34 -1.05 -11.39
CA ALA A 219 -1.50 -2.23 -11.26
C ALA A 219 -0.54 -2.41 -12.44
N PHE A 220 -1.01 -2.14 -13.67
CA PHE A 220 -0.17 -2.17 -14.87
C PHE A 220 0.95 -1.12 -14.83
N SER A 221 0.64 0.10 -14.38
CA SER A 221 1.63 1.18 -14.25
C SER A 221 2.74 0.84 -13.26
N GLU A 222 2.39 0.25 -12.11
CA GLU A 222 3.36 -0.14 -11.07
C GLU A 222 4.23 -1.32 -11.53
N MET A 223 3.65 -2.30 -12.22
CA MET A 223 4.42 -3.40 -12.83
C MET A 223 5.40 -2.87 -13.88
N THR A 224 4.98 -1.88 -14.66
CA THR A 224 5.83 -1.22 -15.64
C THR A 224 6.97 -0.47 -14.93
N LEU A 225 6.68 0.29 -13.87
CA LEU A 225 7.70 0.96 -13.05
C LEU A 225 8.68 -0.02 -12.41
N LEU A 226 8.23 -1.17 -11.90
CA LEU A 226 9.10 -2.24 -11.40
C LEU A 226 10.11 -2.70 -12.45
N VAL A 227 9.63 -2.99 -13.66
CA VAL A 227 10.49 -3.43 -14.78
C VAL A 227 11.51 -2.33 -15.10
N PHE A 228 11.07 -1.07 -15.18
CA PHE A 228 11.98 0.05 -15.44
C PHE A 228 13.02 0.24 -14.33
N ILE A 229 12.64 0.12 -13.06
CA ILE A 229 13.56 0.17 -11.92
C ILE A 229 14.60 -0.94 -12.05
N HIS A 230 14.15 -2.17 -12.29
CA HIS A 230 15.03 -3.32 -12.44
C HIS A 230 16.07 -3.11 -13.55
N LEU A 231 15.61 -2.74 -14.74
CA LEU A 231 16.47 -2.47 -15.89
C LEU A 231 17.44 -1.31 -15.60
N SER A 232 16.99 -0.27 -14.90
CA SER A 232 17.82 0.89 -14.58
C SER A 232 18.93 0.54 -13.57
N ILE A 233 18.62 -0.24 -12.53
CA ILE A 233 19.63 -0.72 -11.56
C ILE A 233 20.72 -1.54 -12.25
N HIS A 234 20.34 -2.42 -13.19
CA HIS A 234 21.30 -3.28 -13.90
C HIS A 234 22.16 -2.57 -14.94
N ARG A 235 21.67 -1.47 -15.52
CA ARG A 235 22.43 -0.68 -16.50
C ARG A 235 23.46 0.26 -15.86
N GLN A 236 23.30 0.61 -14.59
CA GLN A 236 24.18 1.56 -13.92
C GLN A 236 25.46 0.93 -13.36
N LYS A 237 26.57 1.66 -13.50
CA LYS A 237 27.85 1.34 -12.86
C LYS A 237 27.87 1.85 -11.41
N LEU A 238 27.06 1.25 -10.54
CA LEU A 238 26.98 1.61 -9.12
C LEU A 238 28.14 1.00 -8.31
N LYS A 239 28.54 1.69 -7.23
CA LYS A 239 29.43 1.09 -6.22
C LYS A 239 28.76 -0.15 -5.61
N ALA A 240 29.55 -1.18 -5.30
CA ALA A 240 29.02 -2.46 -4.80
C ALA A 240 28.11 -2.33 -3.56
N GLN A 241 28.41 -1.40 -2.64
CA GLN A 241 27.55 -1.13 -1.48
C GLN A 241 26.20 -0.51 -1.88
N THR A 242 26.21 0.49 -2.76
CA THR A 242 24.99 1.15 -3.26
C THR A 242 24.15 0.17 -4.07
N TYR A 243 24.77 -0.64 -4.92
CA TYR A 243 24.08 -1.67 -5.68
C TYR A 243 23.37 -2.68 -4.76
N ARG A 244 24.07 -3.19 -3.73
CA ARG A 244 23.47 -4.09 -2.72
C ARG A 244 22.31 -3.45 -1.97
N LEU A 245 22.40 -2.15 -1.67
CA LEU A 245 21.31 -1.41 -1.04
C LEU A 245 20.11 -1.26 -1.98
N GLN A 246 20.33 -0.85 -3.23
CA GLN A 246 19.28 -0.68 -4.23
C GLN A 246 18.55 -2.00 -4.53
N ILE A 247 19.30 -3.10 -4.72
CA ILE A 247 18.68 -4.40 -5.02
C ILE A 247 17.88 -4.93 -3.82
N MET A 248 18.34 -4.73 -2.59
CA MET A 248 17.59 -5.11 -1.38
C MET A 248 16.26 -4.36 -1.30
N LEU A 249 16.27 -3.06 -1.57
CA LEU A 249 15.08 -2.21 -1.51
C LEU A 249 14.14 -2.48 -2.68
N PHE A 250 14.69 -2.81 -3.85
CA PHE A 250 13.92 -3.31 -5.00
C PHE A 250 13.16 -4.59 -4.65
N TRP A 251 13.83 -5.62 -4.12
CA TRP A 251 13.17 -6.86 -3.72
C TRP A 251 12.09 -6.65 -2.65
N SER A 252 12.34 -5.76 -1.69
CA SER A 252 11.33 -5.37 -0.71
C SER A 252 10.09 -4.77 -1.40
N LEU A 253 10.29 -3.89 -2.37
CA LEU A 253 9.20 -3.26 -3.11
C LEU A 253 8.47 -4.25 -4.02
N THR A 254 9.17 -5.16 -4.68
CA THR A 254 8.57 -6.24 -5.48
C THR A 254 7.71 -7.15 -4.61
N ALA A 255 8.18 -7.52 -3.41
CA ALA A 255 7.41 -8.35 -2.50
C ALA A 255 6.15 -7.63 -1.99
N GLN A 256 6.26 -6.34 -1.64
CA GLN A 256 5.12 -5.51 -1.24
C GLN A 256 4.11 -5.36 -2.39
N MET A 257 4.58 -5.17 -3.63
CA MET A 257 3.69 -5.12 -4.80
C MET A 257 2.99 -6.44 -5.05
N ALA A 258 3.71 -7.56 -4.95
CA ALA A 258 3.10 -8.88 -5.07
C ALA A 258 1.99 -9.07 -4.01
N ALA A 259 2.26 -8.71 -2.76
CA ALA A 259 1.25 -8.74 -1.71
C ALA A 259 0.09 -7.79 -1.99
N PHE A 260 0.36 -6.56 -2.42
CA PHE A 260 -0.69 -5.60 -2.79
C PHE A 260 -1.56 -6.12 -3.95
N ILE A 261 -0.96 -6.74 -4.97
CA ILE A 261 -1.73 -7.36 -6.05
C ILE A 261 -2.59 -8.51 -5.52
N THR A 262 -2.01 -9.42 -4.74
CA THR A 262 -2.70 -10.63 -4.26
C THR A 262 -3.79 -10.32 -3.23
N PHE A 263 -3.52 -9.43 -2.29
CA PHE A 263 -4.41 -9.17 -1.16
C PHE A 263 -5.33 -7.96 -1.38
N PHE A 264 -5.03 -7.10 -2.36
CA PHE A 264 -5.81 -5.87 -2.59
C PHE A 264 -6.32 -5.78 -4.03
N VAL A 265 -5.45 -5.69 -5.04
CA VAL A 265 -5.88 -5.43 -6.42
C VAL A 265 -6.72 -6.56 -7.00
N ALA A 266 -6.25 -7.81 -6.92
CA ALA A 266 -6.94 -8.94 -7.53
C ALA A 266 -8.32 -9.21 -6.86
N PRO A 267 -8.44 -9.24 -5.52
CA PRO A 267 -9.74 -9.27 -4.86
C PRO A 267 -10.62 -8.08 -5.23
N GLY A 268 -10.04 -6.89 -5.37
CA GLY A 268 -10.77 -5.69 -5.77
C GLY A 268 -11.29 -5.71 -7.20
N ILE A 269 -10.50 -6.21 -8.16
CA ILE A 269 -10.96 -6.39 -9.54
C ILE A 269 -12.07 -7.43 -9.57
N LEU A 270 -11.93 -8.56 -8.86
CA LEU A 270 -13.00 -9.56 -8.76
C LEU A 270 -14.27 -8.97 -8.14
N PHE A 271 -14.11 -8.20 -7.06
CA PHE A 271 -15.19 -7.50 -6.35
C PHE A 271 -15.94 -6.51 -7.24
N LEU A 272 -15.23 -5.64 -7.98
CA LEU A 272 -15.84 -4.61 -8.82
C LEU A 272 -16.31 -5.16 -10.17
N ALA A 273 -15.45 -5.87 -10.90
CA ALA A 273 -15.73 -6.31 -12.26
C ALA A 273 -16.59 -7.59 -12.30
N GLY A 274 -16.62 -8.38 -11.22
CA GLY A 274 -17.37 -9.63 -11.18
C GLY A 274 -18.86 -9.43 -11.45
N GLY A 275 -19.47 -8.39 -10.87
CA GLY A 275 -20.86 -8.03 -11.14
C GLY A 275 -21.12 -7.67 -12.61
N SER A 276 -20.21 -6.91 -13.21
CA SER A 276 -20.28 -6.52 -14.63
C SER A 276 -20.07 -7.69 -15.59
N CYS A 277 -19.29 -8.69 -15.19
CA CYS A 277 -19.10 -9.93 -15.94
C CYS A 277 -20.23 -10.94 -15.74
N GLY A 278 -21.28 -10.59 -14.99
CA GLY A 278 -22.42 -11.47 -14.74
C GLY A 278 -22.09 -12.65 -13.81
N ILE A 279 -21.04 -12.54 -12.99
CA ILE A 279 -20.72 -13.55 -11.98
C ILE A 279 -21.87 -13.61 -10.98
N ARG A 280 -22.43 -14.81 -10.79
CA ARG A 280 -23.46 -15.11 -9.77
C ARG A 280 -22.82 -15.34 -8.40
N ASN A 281 -23.60 -15.25 -7.32
CA ASN A 281 -23.10 -15.41 -5.94
C ASN A 281 -22.11 -14.34 -5.48
N MET A 282 -22.13 -13.16 -6.09
CA MET A 282 -21.25 -12.06 -5.70
C MET A 282 -21.35 -11.70 -4.21
N PRO A 283 -22.54 -11.65 -3.56
CA PRO A 283 -22.61 -11.38 -2.12
C PRO A 283 -21.69 -12.28 -1.30
N ARG A 284 -21.70 -13.59 -1.58
CA ARG A 284 -20.81 -14.57 -0.92
C ARG A 284 -19.35 -14.40 -1.32
N ILE A 285 -19.06 -14.17 -2.60
CA ILE A 285 -17.68 -13.95 -3.09
C ILE A 285 -17.06 -12.72 -2.41
N THR A 286 -17.85 -11.66 -2.24
CA THR A 286 -17.34 -10.41 -1.65
C THR A 286 -16.91 -10.58 -0.21
N VAL A 287 -17.62 -11.39 0.59
CA VAL A 287 -17.18 -11.78 1.95
C VAL A 287 -15.79 -12.43 1.91
N TYR A 288 -15.54 -13.34 0.96
CA TYR A 288 -14.21 -13.95 0.81
C TYR A 288 -13.15 -12.95 0.35
N CYS A 289 -13.48 -12.03 -0.57
CA CYS A 289 -12.56 -10.97 -1.00
C CYS A 289 -12.14 -10.08 0.18
N PHE A 290 -13.07 -9.78 1.11
CA PHE A 290 -12.76 -8.96 2.28
C PHE A 290 -11.73 -9.61 3.21
N PHE A 291 -11.68 -10.93 3.33
CA PHE A 291 -10.61 -11.60 4.08
C PHE A 291 -9.21 -11.26 3.57
N PHE A 292 -9.05 -11.14 2.25
CA PHE A 292 -7.80 -10.71 1.65
C PHE A 292 -7.55 -9.22 1.90
N PHE A 293 -8.57 -8.39 1.71
CA PHE A 293 -8.44 -6.94 1.91
C PHE A 293 -7.95 -6.60 3.31
N VAL A 294 -8.58 -7.10 4.36
CA VAL A 294 -8.22 -6.72 5.75
C VAL A 294 -6.89 -7.34 6.22
N THR A 295 -6.35 -8.29 5.46
CA THR A 295 -5.05 -8.93 5.76
C THR A 295 -3.87 -8.20 5.11
N HIS A 296 -4.12 -7.36 4.09
CA HIS A 296 -3.07 -6.77 3.28
C HIS A 296 -2.06 -5.94 4.10
N THR A 297 -2.52 -5.10 5.04
CA THR A 297 -1.66 -4.26 5.88
C THR A 297 -0.78 -5.10 6.82
N THR A 298 -1.33 -6.19 7.36
CA THR A 298 -0.57 -7.14 8.19
C THR A 298 0.56 -7.77 7.38
N VAL A 299 0.26 -8.26 6.17
CA VAL A 299 1.26 -8.85 5.29
C VAL A 299 2.32 -7.83 4.90
N ASP A 300 1.93 -6.63 4.50
CA ASP A 300 2.85 -5.53 4.18
C ASP A 300 3.79 -5.23 5.35
N SER A 301 3.27 -5.19 6.57
CA SER A 301 4.06 -4.96 7.79
C SER A 301 5.11 -6.05 8.00
N PHE A 302 4.74 -7.33 7.84
CA PHE A 302 5.69 -8.43 7.92
C PHE A 302 6.75 -8.37 6.82
N LEU A 303 6.36 -8.03 5.59
CA LEU A 303 7.30 -7.90 4.47
C LEU A 303 8.31 -6.77 4.70
N ILE A 304 7.86 -5.63 5.22
CA ILE A 304 8.73 -4.51 5.61
C ILE A 304 9.77 -4.97 6.64
N LEU A 305 9.33 -5.66 7.70
CA LEU A 305 10.23 -6.16 8.75
C LEU A 305 11.18 -7.24 8.24
N TYR A 306 10.73 -8.10 7.33
CA TYR A 306 11.52 -9.21 6.81
C TYR A 306 12.56 -8.77 5.78
N PHE A 307 12.19 -7.96 4.77
CA PHE A 307 13.07 -7.62 3.66
C PHE A 307 14.06 -6.50 3.97
N ILE A 308 13.69 -5.53 4.80
CA ILE A 308 14.54 -4.38 5.10
C ILE A 308 15.53 -4.76 6.20
N LYS A 309 16.77 -5.07 5.79
CA LYS A 309 17.86 -5.53 6.65
C LYS A 309 17.97 -4.80 8.00
N PRO A 310 18.03 -3.45 8.07
CA PRO A 310 18.21 -2.79 9.36
C PRO A 310 17.01 -2.99 10.30
N TYR A 311 15.79 -3.15 9.79
CA TYR A 311 14.61 -3.46 10.61
C TYR A 311 14.63 -4.91 11.09
N ARG A 312 14.96 -5.86 10.19
CA ARG A 312 15.14 -7.26 10.54
C ARG A 312 16.21 -7.46 11.62
N GLN A 313 17.32 -6.73 11.52
CA GLN A 313 18.39 -6.77 12.52
C GLN A 313 17.91 -6.24 13.88
N ALA A 314 17.14 -5.15 13.90
CA ALA A 314 16.55 -4.64 15.13
C ALA A 314 15.60 -5.67 15.77
N VAL A 315 14.74 -6.31 14.97
CA VAL A 315 13.86 -7.40 15.43
C VAL A 315 14.68 -8.54 16.04
N PHE A 316 15.66 -9.08 15.32
CA PHE A 316 16.48 -10.18 15.83
C PHE A 316 17.28 -9.81 17.07
N HIS A 317 17.71 -8.57 17.22
CA HIS A 317 18.42 -8.13 18.41
C HIS A 317 17.50 -8.04 19.64
N VAL A 318 16.24 -7.60 19.47
CA VAL A 318 15.23 -7.63 20.54
C VAL A 318 14.91 -9.07 20.95
N PHE A 319 14.64 -9.94 19.97
CA PHE A 319 14.37 -11.35 20.23
C PHE A 319 15.57 -12.08 20.83
N GLY A 320 16.79 -11.79 20.36
CA GLY A 320 18.00 -12.42 20.88
C GLY A 320 18.31 -12.06 22.31
N ARG A 321 18.11 -10.80 22.70
CA ARG A 321 18.17 -10.41 24.12
C ARG A 321 17.16 -11.18 24.95
N TYR A 322 15.94 -11.35 24.46
CA TYR A 322 14.91 -12.09 25.19
C TYR A 322 15.25 -13.57 25.36
N ILE A 323 15.89 -14.18 24.37
CA ILE A 323 16.28 -15.60 24.41
C ILE A 323 17.54 -15.81 25.26
N ASP A 324 18.53 -14.92 25.18
CA ASP A 324 19.72 -14.94 26.07
C ASP A 324 19.31 -14.74 27.54
N LEU A 325 18.32 -13.87 27.82
CA LEU A 325 17.76 -13.69 29.17
C LEU A 325 17.12 -14.98 29.72
N LYS A 326 16.71 -15.91 28.86
CA LYS A 326 16.19 -17.23 29.25
C LYS A 326 17.28 -18.31 29.33
N GLY A 327 18.55 -17.96 29.20
CA GLY A 327 19.68 -18.89 29.29
C GLY A 327 19.86 -19.79 28.06
N ILE A 328 19.10 -19.56 26.98
CA ILE A 328 19.26 -20.30 25.72
C ILE A 328 20.23 -19.51 24.85
N LYS A 329 21.50 -19.88 24.83
CA LYS A 329 22.48 -19.27 23.90
C LYS A 329 22.15 -19.69 22.47
N ILE A 330 21.45 -18.84 21.72
CA ILE A 330 21.37 -18.98 20.27
C ILE A 330 22.63 -18.36 19.68
N VAL A 331 23.53 -19.22 19.18
CA VAL A 331 24.64 -18.77 18.34
C VAL A 331 24.03 -18.26 17.04
N TYR A 332 23.81 -16.94 16.95
CA TYR A 332 23.43 -16.34 15.70
C TYR A 332 24.52 -16.64 14.67
N PRO A 333 24.19 -17.25 13.51
CA PRO A 333 25.15 -17.31 12.42
C PRO A 333 25.58 -15.86 12.16
N ARG A 334 26.88 -15.60 12.32
CA ARG A 334 27.52 -14.30 12.12
C ARG A 334 27.40 -13.96 10.64
N LEU A 335 26.20 -13.58 10.20
CA LEU A 335 25.85 -13.29 8.83
C LEU A 335 26.47 -11.94 8.47
N TYR A 336 27.68 -12.03 7.93
CA TYR A 336 28.51 -10.93 7.44
C TYR A 336 28.86 -9.90 8.50
N SER A 337 29.94 -10.16 9.27
CA SER A 337 30.77 -9.05 9.73
C SER A 337 31.32 -8.38 8.48
N SER A 338 30.79 -7.20 8.17
CA SER A 338 31.42 -6.23 7.28
C SER A 338 32.67 -5.66 7.97
N THR A 339 33.62 -6.53 8.29
CA THR A 339 35.01 -6.15 8.56
C THR A 339 35.70 -5.98 7.22
N ALA A 340 35.24 -5.00 6.44
CA ALA A 340 36.05 -4.31 5.46
C ALA A 340 36.73 -3.15 6.20
N GLU A 341 37.53 -3.48 7.21
CA GLU A 341 38.44 -2.58 7.89
C GLU A 341 39.52 -3.45 8.57
N ALA A 342 40.15 -4.30 7.76
CA ALA A 342 41.57 -4.59 7.95
C ALA A 342 42.28 -3.78 6.87
N THR A 343 42.25 -2.46 6.99
CA THR A 343 43.37 -1.66 6.51
C THR A 343 44.52 -2.05 7.41
N THR A 344 45.21 -3.11 7.02
CA THR A 344 46.59 -3.33 7.41
C THR A 344 47.31 -2.08 6.93
N VAL A 345 47.44 -1.11 7.84
CA VAL A 345 48.48 -0.10 7.74
C VAL A 345 49.76 -0.91 7.84
N THR A 346 50.25 -1.34 6.69
CA THR A 346 51.66 -1.69 6.51
C THR A 346 52.41 -0.44 6.90
N VAL A 347 52.86 -0.39 8.16
CA VAL A 347 53.90 0.53 8.59
C VAL A 347 55.13 0.11 7.79
N GLN A 348 55.25 0.63 6.58
CA GLN A 348 56.54 0.71 5.90
C GLN A 348 57.38 1.64 6.77
N GLY A 349 58.22 1.03 7.60
CA GLY A 349 59.39 1.69 8.16
C GLY A 349 60.32 2.07 7.01
N LYS A 350 60.05 3.20 6.35
CA LYS A 350 61.01 3.86 5.47
C LYS A 350 61.62 5.01 6.25
N LYS A 351 62.78 4.72 6.84
CA LYS A 351 63.68 5.68 7.47
C LYS A 351 64.27 6.54 6.35
N GLU A 352 63.76 7.76 6.16
CA GLU A 352 64.37 8.77 5.30
C GLU A 352 64.83 9.96 6.12
N ARG A 353 66.11 10.29 5.95
CA ARG A 353 66.72 11.61 6.11
C ARG A 353 68.07 11.57 5.36
N PRO A 354 68.63 12.66 4.78
CA PRO A 354 68.10 13.99 4.41
C PRO A 354 68.40 14.37 2.94
N THR A 355 67.68 15.37 2.41
CA THR A 355 68.35 16.52 1.75
C THR A 355 67.42 17.74 1.65
N PRO A 356 67.91 18.95 1.97
CA PRO A 356 67.19 20.21 1.77
C PRO A 356 67.52 20.81 0.39
N THR A 357 66.49 21.31 -0.30
CA THR A 357 66.64 22.13 -1.52
C THR A 357 65.46 23.12 -1.62
N PRO A 358 65.62 24.25 -2.33
CA PRO A 358 65.39 25.60 -1.81
C PRO A 358 64.02 26.19 -2.21
N PRO A 359 63.69 27.42 -1.76
CA PRO A 359 62.40 28.05 -2.00
C PRO A 359 62.32 28.67 -3.40
N HIS A 360 61.28 28.35 -4.15
CA HIS A 360 60.80 29.06 -5.33
C HIS A 360 59.44 28.45 -5.69
N ARG A 361 58.38 29.15 -6.10
CA ARG A 361 58.11 30.55 -6.37
C ARG A 361 56.58 30.64 -6.42
N ASN A 362 56.04 31.81 -6.09
CA ASN A 362 54.64 32.19 -6.29
C ASN A 362 54.16 31.84 -7.70
N ASP A 363 52.90 31.38 -7.81
CA ASP A 363 51.93 31.72 -8.86
C ASP A 363 50.53 31.27 -8.37
N LEU A 364 49.70 32.19 -7.90
CA LEU A 364 48.59 32.77 -8.68
C LEU A 364 47.49 31.75 -9.04
N TYR A 365 46.48 31.64 -8.16
CA TYR A 365 45.09 31.53 -8.59
C TYR A 365 44.72 32.81 -9.36
N PRO A 366 43.90 32.76 -10.43
CA PRO A 366 42.45 32.68 -10.19
C PRO A 366 41.57 32.04 -11.30
N LEU A 367 40.33 31.76 -10.89
CA LEU A 367 39.06 31.94 -11.64
C LEU A 367 38.85 31.18 -12.96
N CYS A 368 37.90 30.23 -12.95
CA CYS A 368 36.89 30.02 -13.99
C CYS A 368 35.67 29.37 -13.31
N LYS A 369 34.62 30.16 -13.05
CA LYS A 369 33.39 30.34 -13.85
C LYS A 369 32.39 29.20 -13.68
#